data_AF-A0AAD8EFR0-F1
#
_entry.id   AF-A0AAD8EFR0-F1
#
_cell.length_a   1.000
_cell.length_b   1.000
_cell.length_c   1.000
_cell.angle_alpha   90.00
_cell.angle_beta   90.00
_cell.angle_gamma   90.00
#
_symmetry.space_group_name_H-M   'P 1'
#
loop_
_entity.id
_entity.type
_entity.pdbx_description
1 polymer ?
#
loop_
_entity_poly.entity_id
_entity_poly.type
_entity_poly.pdbx_seq_one_letter_code
_entity_poly.pdbx_strand_id
1 'polypeptide(L)'
;KTVRVRTTLDNIFPGRWIVSIFNRLPVLELNSRHLEPVEVFRGVPYAAPPVGDLRYRPPAPPLIWKGTRLADTFGSVCPQRYPDISNRTAALLMMPKGRYNHLKRLIPLLANQSEDCLFLNLYVPGSVDNGSIEILFPIYYYY
;
A
#
# COMPACT_ATOMS: atom_id res chain seq x y z
N LYS A 1 -6.08 -19.90 -3.04
CA LYS A 1 -4.64 -20.24 -3.10
C LYS A 1 -3.88 -19.22 -2.27
N THR A 2 -2.91 -19.68 -1.49
CA THR A 2 -2.24 -18.90 -0.46
C THR A 2 -0.85 -18.50 -0.97
N VAL A 3 -0.50 -17.21 -0.95
CA VAL A 3 0.79 -16.72 -1.45
C VAL A 3 1.73 -16.50 -0.26
N ARG A 4 2.90 -17.14 -0.29
CA ARG A 4 4.00 -16.80 0.61
C ARG A 4 4.77 -15.65 0.00
N VAL A 5 4.65 -14.48 0.59
CA VAL A 5 5.55 -13.39 0.28
C VAL A 5 6.79 -13.59 1.14
N ARG A 6 7.91 -13.99 0.52
CA ARG A 6 9.24 -13.83 1.12
C ARG A 6 9.66 -12.39 0.86
N THR A 7 9.61 -11.56 1.88
CA THR A 7 10.18 -10.22 1.78
C THR A 7 11.69 -10.34 2.01
N THR A 8 12.52 -10.11 0.99
CA THR A 8 13.95 -9.78 1.17
C THR A 8 14.04 -8.33 1.66
N LEU A 9 13.54 -8.07 2.88
CA LEU A 9 13.69 -6.77 3.54
C LEU A 9 15.08 -6.63 4.19
N ASP A 10 16.11 -7.24 3.59
CA ASP A 10 17.48 -7.22 4.10
C ASP A 10 18.02 -5.77 4.19
N ASN A 11 17.50 -4.86 3.36
CA ASN A 11 17.86 -3.44 3.39
C ASN A 11 17.05 -2.59 4.40
N ILE A 12 15.96 -3.10 4.98
CA ILE A 12 15.06 -2.32 5.86
C ILE A 12 15.05 -2.87 7.29
N PHE A 13 15.15 -4.20 7.48
CA PHE A 13 15.25 -4.82 8.80
C PHE A 13 16.23 -6.02 8.73
N PRO A 14 17.52 -5.82 9.06
CA PRO A 14 18.50 -6.89 8.95
C PRO A 14 18.18 -8.04 9.92
N GLY A 15 18.06 -9.26 9.40
CA GLY A 15 18.18 -10.49 10.18
C GLY A 15 16.90 -11.29 10.49
N ARG A 16 15.75 -11.05 9.85
CA ARG A 16 14.55 -11.88 10.07
C ARG A 16 13.73 -12.12 8.82
N TRP A 17 13.75 -13.35 8.31
CA TRP A 17 12.83 -13.82 7.28
C TRP A 17 11.42 -13.89 7.85
N ILE A 18 10.57 -12.90 7.56
CA ILE A 18 9.14 -12.99 7.85
C ILE A 18 8.47 -13.57 6.61
N VAL A 19 8.13 -14.86 6.66
CA VAL A 19 7.25 -15.48 5.67
C VAL A 19 5.83 -15.01 5.97
N SER A 20 5.41 -13.94 5.31
CA SER A 20 4.06 -13.41 5.45
C SER A 20 3.15 -14.15 4.47
N ILE A 21 2.12 -14.79 5.02
CA ILE A 21 1.14 -15.53 4.25
C ILE A 21 -0.04 -14.60 3.96
N PHE A 22 -0.32 -14.34 2.67
CA PHE A 22 -1.47 -13.55 2.24
C PHE A 22 -2.43 -14.37 1.38
N ASN A 23 -3.73 -14.08 1.49
CA ASN A 23 -4.70 -14.58 0.52
C ASN A 23 -4.51 -13.84 -0.81
N ARG A 24 -4.39 -14.60 -1.90
CA ARG A 24 -4.35 -14.05 -3.27
C ARG A 24 -5.65 -13.27 -3.51
N LEU A 25 -5.56 -12.00 -3.85
CA LEU A 25 -6.66 -11.30 -4.52
C LEU A 25 -6.92 -11.92 -5.90
N PRO A 26 -8.12 -11.77 -6.50
CA PRO A 26 -8.26 -12.07 -7.92
C PRO A 26 -7.21 -11.28 -8.69
N VAL A 27 -6.55 -11.96 -9.64
CA VAL A 27 -5.61 -11.33 -10.56
C VAL A 27 -6.32 -10.14 -11.19
N LEU A 28 -5.75 -8.95 -11.04
CA LEU A 28 -6.31 -7.78 -11.69
C LEU A 28 -5.94 -7.88 -13.16
N GLU A 29 -6.87 -8.38 -13.96
CA GLU A 29 -6.75 -8.30 -15.42
C GLU A 29 -6.89 -6.84 -15.82
N LEU A 30 -5.75 -6.25 -16.18
CA LEU A 30 -5.72 -4.91 -16.73
C LEU A 30 -6.32 -5.02 -18.13
N ASN A 31 -7.43 -4.34 -18.38
CA ASN A 31 -8.10 -4.31 -19.69
C ASN A 31 -7.27 -3.49 -20.71
N SER A 32 -6.08 -4.00 -21.03
CA SER A 32 -5.09 -3.42 -21.91
C SER A 32 -4.37 -4.54 -22.64
N ARG A 33 -4.18 -4.40 -23.96
CA ARG A 33 -3.47 -5.38 -24.78
C ARG A 33 -1.96 -5.44 -24.49
N HIS A 34 -1.44 -4.49 -23.71
CA HIS A 34 -0.01 -4.31 -23.46
C HIS A 34 0.39 -4.54 -22.01
N LEU A 35 -0.57 -4.73 -21.09
CA LEU A 35 -0.27 -4.89 -19.67
C LEU A 35 -0.53 -6.34 -19.29
N GLU A 36 0.49 -7.00 -18.76
CA GLU A 36 0.33 -8.33 -18.19
C GLU A 36 -0.56 -8.28 -16.94
N PRO A 37 -1.25 -9.38 -16.60
CA PRO A 37 -2.03 -9.45 -15.38
C PRO A 37 -1.16 -9.17 -14.16
N VAL A 38 -1.73 -8.60 -13.10
CA VAL A 38 -0.98 -8.25 -11.88
C VAL A 38 -1.67 -8.86 -10.66
N GLU A 39 -0.90 -9.52 -9.82
CA GLU A 39 -1.30 -9.85 -8.46
C GLU A 39 -1.15 -8.63 -7.55
N VAL A 40 -2.19 -8.37 -6.78
CA VAL A 40 -2.26 -7.20 -5.91
C VAL A 40 -2.40 -7.64 -4.46
N PHE A 41 -1.65 -7.00 -3.58
CA PHE A 41 -1.79 -7.12 -2.12
C PHE A 41 -1.88 -5.71 -1.55
N ARG A 42 -2.94 -5.40 -0.82
CA ARG A 42 -3.19 -4.06 -0.27
C ARG A 42 -3.19 -4.09 1.25
N GLY A 43 -2.71 -3.03 1.87
CA GLY A 43 -2.77 -2.88 3.33
C GLY A 43 -1.83 -3.82 4.09
N VAL A 44 -0.67 -4.16 3.52
CA VAL A 44 0.32 -5.03 4.17
C VAL A 44 1.12 -4.22 5.20
N PRO A 45 1.06 -4.54 6.51
CA PRO A 45 1.80 -3.79 7.52
C PRO A 45 3.31 -4.04 7.38
N TYR A 46 4.11 -2.98 7.38
CA TYR A 46 5.58 -3.07 7.28
C TYR A 46 6.31 -2.62 8.54
N ALA A 47 5.61 -1.95 9.46
CA ALA A 47 6.13 -1.51 10.74
C ALA A 47 5.03 -1.56 11.82
N ALA A 48 5.40 -1.44 13.10
CA ALA A 48 4.42 -1.31 14.17
C ALA A 48 3.72 0.07 14.08
N PRO A 49 2.43 0.17 14.48
CA PRO A 49 1.70 1.44 14.47
C PRO A 49 2.43 2.53 15.27
N PRO A 50 2.70 3.72 14.70
CA PRO A 50 3.46 4.79 15.35
C PRO A 50 2.54 5.65 16.27
N VAL A 51 1.75 4.98 17.11
CA VAL A 51 0.77 5.59 18.02
C VAL A 51 1.26 5.55 19.47
N GLY A 52 0.69 6.41 20.33
CA GLY A 52 1.03 6.45 21.76
C GLY A 52 2.53 6.68 21.99
N ASP A 53 3.18 5.79 22.75
CA ASP A 53 4.61 5.88 23.07
C ASP A 53 5.52 5.75 21.85
N LEU A 54 5.02 5.22 20.72
CA LEU A 54 5.78 5.12 19.47
C LEU A 54 5.66 6.37 18.59
N ARG A 55 4.82 7.33 18.96
CA ARG A 55 4.65 8.58 18.22
C ARG A 55 5.97 9.35 18.19
N TYR A 56 6.35 9.83 17.00
CA TYR A 56 7.61 10.53 16.74
C TYR A 56 8.89 9.72 16.99
N ARG A 57 8.78 8.39 17.11
CA ARG A 57 9.93 7.48 17.15
C ARG A 57 10.21 6.90 15.76
N PRO A 58 11.45 6.43 15.51
CA PRO A 58 11.74 5.62 14.33
C PRO A 58 10.78 4.42 14.22
N PRO A 59 10.39 4.00 13.00
CA PRO A 59 9.51 2.85 12.81
C PRO A 59 10.07 1.60 13.50
N ALA A 60 9.26 1.00 14.38
CA ALA A 60 9.60 -0.27 14.99
C ALA A 60 9.21 -1.44 14.08
N PRO A 61 9.83 -2.63 14.23
CA PRO A 61 9.48 -3.81 13.45
C PRO A 61 7.98 -4.13 13.51
N PRO A 62 7.37 -4.66 12.44
CA PRO A 62 5.95 -4.98 12.41
C PRO A 62 5.59 -6.02 13.47
N LEU A 63 4.36 -5.91 14.00
CA LEU A 63 3.80 -6.90 14.91
C LEU A 63 3.77 -8.27 14.24
N ILE A 64 4.18 -9.31 14.94
CA ILE A 64 4.09 -10.68 14.45
C ILE A 64 2.62 -11.13 14.53
N TRP A 65 2.07 -11.62 13.42
CA TRP A 65 0.75 -12.26 13.40
C TRP A 65 0.86 -13.77 13.16
N LYS A 66 -0.13 -14.52 13.65
CA LYS A 66 -0.25 -15.97 13.38
C LYS A 66 -1.15 -16.18 12.17
N GLY A 67 -0.77 -17.11 11.29
CA GLY A 67 -1.58 -17.51 10.14
C GLY A 67 -1.55 -16.53 8.97
N THR A 68 -2.58 -16.62 8.13
CA THR A 68 -2.72 -15.82 6.90
C THR A 68 -3.45 -14.50 7.20
N ARG A 69 -2.95 -13.38 6.67
CA ARG A 69 -3.66 -12.09 6.71
C ARG A 69 -4.31 -11.82 5.36
N LEU A 70 -5.54 -11.29 5.38
CA LEU A 70 -6.20 -10.82 4.17
C LEU A 70 -5.62 -9.45 3.79
N ALA A 71 -5.18 -9.30 2.54
CA ALA A 71 -4.55 -8.08 2.01
C ALA A 71 -5.33 -7.60 0.76
N ASP A 72 -6.64 -7.41 0.93
CA ASP A 72 -7.57 -7.08 -0.15
C ASP A 72 -7.95 -5.60 -0.23
N THR A 73 -7.72 -4.89 0.87
CA THR A 73 -8.19 -3.54 1.13
C THR A 73 -7.02 -2.61 1.41
N PHE A 74 -7.16 -1.34 1.05
CA PHE A 74 -6.14 -0.34 1.37
C PHE A 74 -6.08 -0.13 2.89
N GLY A 75 -4.86 0.03 3.41
CA GLY A 75 -4.65 0.51 4.77
C GLY A 75 -5.10 1.96 4.93
N SER A 76 -5.08 2.45 6.16
CA SER A 76 -5.33 3.88 6.40
C SER A 76 -4.19 4.74 5.83
N VAL A 77 -4.50 5.98 5.48
CA VAL A 77 -3.53 6.96 4.99
C VAL A 77 -2.97 7.75 6.18
N CYS A 78 -1.70 8.14 6.11
CA CYS A 78 -1.12 8.95 7.17
C CYS A 78 -1.80 10.33 7.30
N PRO A 79 -1.81 10.94 8.49
CA PRO A 79 -2.45 12.23 8.68
C PRO A 79 -1.79 13.30 7.82
N GLN A 80 -2.55 13.86 6.87
CA GLN A 80 -2.09 14.86 5.92
C GLN A 80 -3.18 15.91 5.67
N ARG A 81 -2.77 17.19 5.68
CA ARG A 81 -3.66 18.32 5.37
C ARG A 81 -3.58 18.64 3.89
N TYR A 82 -4.66 18.39 3.16
CA TYR A 82 -4.80 18.82 1.77
C TYR A 82 -5.67 20.09 1.65
N PRO A 83 -5.54 20.87 0.56
CA PRO A 83 -6.36 22.06 0.33
C PRO A 83 -7.84 21.72 0.22
N ASP A 84 -8.71 22.62 0.70
CA ASP A 84 -10.15 22.49 0.46
C ASP A 84 -10.45 22.71 -1.03
N ILE A 85 -11.12 21.75 -1.64
CA ILE A 85 -11.56 21.79 -3.04
C ILE A 85 -13.09 21.72 -3.18
N SER A 86 -13.83 21.86 -2.08
CA SER A 86 -15.30 21.83 -2.06
C SER A 86 -15.89 22.89 -3.01
N ASN A 87 -15.32 24.10 -2.98
CA ASN A 87 -15.64 25.18 -3.89
C ASN A 87 -14.64 25.25 -5.05
N ARG A 88 -15.08 24.80 -6.23
CA ARG A 88 -14.26 24.80 -7.45
C ARG A 88 -13.74 26.19 -7.82
N THR A 89 -14.58 27.23 -7.74
CA THR A 89 -14.20 28.58 -8.15
C THR A 89 -13.11 29.13 -7.24
N ALA A 90 -13.28 28.99 -5.93
CA ALA A 90 -12.27 29.38 -4.96
C ALA A 90 -10.96 28.59 -5.11
N ALA A 91 -11.07 27.26 -5.32
CA ALA A 91 -9.90 26.41 -5.52
C ALA A 91 -9.11 26.81 -6.78
N LEU A 92 -9.78 27.11 -7.90
CA LEU A 92 -9.12 27.48 -9.16
C LEU A 92 -8.49 28.88 -9.14
N LEU A 93 -8.84 29.74 -8.19
CA LEU A 93 -8.10 30.98 -7.93
C LEU A 93 -6.77 30.71 -7.22
N MET A 94 -6.69 29.63 -6.44
CA MET A 94 -5.50 29.28 -5.65
C MET A 94 -4.60 28.23 -6.31
N MET A 95 -5.10 27.47 -7.27
CA MET A 95 -4.33 26.41 -7.92
C MET A 95 -4.67 26.18 -9.40
N PRO A 96 -3.71 25.69 -10.21
CA PRO A 96 -3.99 25.31 -11.60
C PRO A 96 -5.04 24.20 -11.73
N LYS A 97 -5.78 24.21 -12.84
CA LYS A 97 -6.81 23.20 -13.15
C LYS A 97 -6.29 21.76 -13.11
N GLY A 98 -5.05 21.53 -13.52
CA GLY A 98 -4.42 20.20 -13.45
C GLY A 98 -4.29 19.69 -12.01
N ARG A 99 -3.81 20.55 -11.09
CA ARG A 99 -3.69 20.23 -9.66
C ARG A 99 -5.06 20.00 -9.03
N TYR A 100 -6.05 20.85 -9.34
CA TYR A 100 -7.42 20.64 -8.87
C TYR A 100 -7.98 19.29 -9.32
N ASN A 101 -7.84 18.95 -10.60
CA ASN A 101 -8.32 17.66 -11.13
C ASN A 101 -7.59 16.46 -10.51
N HIS A 102 -6.30 16.60 -10.25
CA HIS A 102 -5.50 15.57 -9.58
C HIS A 102 -5.96 15.36 -8.13
N LEU A 103 -6.09 16.43 -7.34
CA LEU A 103 -6.61 16.36 -5.97
C LEU A 103 -8.04 15.81 -5.93
N LYS A 104 -8.90 16.22 -6.86
CA LYS A 104 -10.27 15.72 -6.95
C LYS A 104 -10.33 14.19 -7.16
N ARG A 105 -9.34 13.60 -7.84
CA ARG A 105 -9.24 12.14 -8.01
C ARG A 105 -8.69 11.44 -6.77
N LEU A 106 -7.80 12.10 -6.03
CA LEU A 106 -7.10 11.52 -4.88
C LEU A 106 -7.88 11.62 -3.57
N ILE A 107 -8.58 12.71 -3.30
CA ILE A 107 -9.22 12.97 -2.00
C ILE A 107 -10.10 11.81 -1.50
N PRO A 108 -10.92 11.13 -2.33
CA PRO A 108 -11.68 9.97 -1.87
C PRO A 108 -10.80 8.82 -1.35
N LEU A 109 -9.59 8.65 -1.88
CA LEU A 109 -8.61 7.66 -1.43
C LEU A 109 -7.89 8.11 -0.14
N LEU A 110 -7.84 9.41 0.14
CA LEU A 110 -7.20 10.01 1.31
C LEU A 110 -8.16 10.27 2.47
N ALA A 111 -9.42 9.82 2.37
CA ALA A 111 -10.46 10.10 3.36
C ALA A 111 -10.23 9.36 4.70
N ASN A 112 -9.72 8.13 4.64
CA ASN A 112 -9.49 7.30 5.82
C ASN A 112 -8.10 7.55 6.41
N GLN A 113 -7.94 8.63 7.18
CA GLN A 113 -6.66 8.97 7.82
C GLN A 113 -6.56 8.46 9.26
N SER A 114 -5.41 7.89 9.61
CA SER A 114 -5.07 7.49 10.98
C SER A 114 -3.56 7.56 11.19
N GLU A 115 -3.10 7.72 12.44
CA GLU A 115 -1.68 7.57 12.77
C GLU A 115 -1.19 6.12 12.56
N ASP A 116 -2.08 5.13 12.68
CA ASP A 116 -1.79 3.76 12.26
C ASP A 116 -1.92 3.63 10.74
N CYS A 117 -0.89 4.09 10.01
CA CYS A 117 -0.86 4.18 8.55
C CYS A 117 0.36 3.48 7.89
N LEU A 118 1.16 2.72 8.64
CA LEU A 118 2.39 2.11 8.13
C LEU A 118 2.11 0.80 7.38
N PHE A 119 1.43 0.94 6.24
CA PHE A 119 1.08 -0.12 5.30
C PHE A 119 1.70 0.08 3.93
N LEU A 120 1.92 -1.03 3.22
CA LEU A 120 2.36 -1.06 1.82
C LEU A 120 1.31 -1.75 0.95
N ASN A 121 1.33 -1.37 -0.33
CA ASN A 121 0.61 -2.06 -1.38
C ASN A 121 1.64 -2.67 -2.33
N LEU A 122 1.51 -3.97 -2.60
CA LEU A 122 2.41 -4.73 -3.46
C LEU A 122 1.68 -5.08 -4.76
N TYR A 123 2.34 -4.81 -5.88
CA TYR A 123 1.88 -5.13 -7.22
C TYR A 123 2.94 -5.99 -7.87
N VAL A 124 2.58 -7.23 -8.19
CA VAL A 124 3.49 -8.25 -8.70
C VAL A 124 2.97 -8.72 -10.05
N PRO A 125 3.77 -8.75 -11.12
CA PRO A 125 3.33 -9.33 -12.38
C PRO A 125 2.85 -10.76 -12.15
N GLY A 126 1.66 -11.05 -12.63
CA GLY A 126 0.98 -12.32 -12.43
C GLY A 126 1.66 -13.40 -13.25
N SER A 127 2.55 -14.16 -12.62
CA SER A 127 3.05 -15.39 -13.24
C SER A 127 1.96 -16.46 -13.21
N VAL A 128 1.76 -17.12 -14.35
CA VAL A 128 0.79 -18.22 -14.54
C VAL A 128 1.28 -19.51 -13.87
N ASP A 129 2.54 -19.57 -13.41
CA ASP A 129 3.11 -20.79 -12.85
C ASP A 129 2.76 -21.00 -11.37
N ASN A 130 2.39 -22.25 -11.03
CA ASN A 130 2.12 -22.73 -9.67
C ASN A 130 3.38 -22.77 -8.75
N GLY A 131 4.48 -22.13 -9.16
CA GLY A 131 5.73 -22.04 -8.40
C GLY A 131 5.71 -20.93 -7.35
N SER A 132 6.66 -21.01 -6.41
CA SER A 132 6.93 -19.91 -5.48
C SER A 132 7.39 -18.67 -6.25
N ILE A 133 6.60 -17.60 -6.23
CA ILE A 133 6.96 -16.32 -6.83
C ILE A 133 8.01 -15.64 -5.93
N GLU A 134 9.25 -15.53 -6.40
CA GLU A 134 10.25 -14.65 -5.81
C GLU A 134 10.03 -13.23 -6.34
N ILE A 135 9.61 -12.33 -5.44
CA ILE A 135 9.38 -10.93 -5.79
C ILE A 135 10.73 -10.21 -5.77
N LEU A 136 11.42 -10.17 -6.91
CA LEU A 136 12.70 -9.46 -6.99
C LEU A 136 12.56 -7.92 -6.95
N PHE A 137 11.42 -7.36 -7.39
CA PHE A 137 11.21 -5.91 -7.47
C PHE A 137 9.74 -5.50 -7.26
N PRO A 138 9.23 -5.44 -6.01
CA PRO A 138 7.90 -4.89 -5.75
C PRO A 138 7.90 -3.38 -5.99
N ILE A 139 6.93 -2.88 -6.76
CA ILE A 139 6.68 -1.44 -6.85
C ILE A 139 5.89 -1.02 -5.62
N TYR A 140 6.51 -0.21 -4.77
CA TYR A 140 5.88 0.40 -3.62
C TYR A 140 5.22 1.72 -4.00
N TYR A 141 3.92 1.83 -3.75
CA TYR A 141 3.21 3.11 -3.80
C TYR A 141 2.89 3.56 -2.37
N TYR A 142 3.47 4.68 -1.96
CA TYR A 142 3.08 5.42 -0.77
C TYR A 142 2.03 6.46 -1.17
N TYR A 143 0.98 6.61 -0.35
CA TYR A 143 -0.02 7.68 -0.45
C TYR A 143 0.10 8.63 0.74
#